data_AF-A0A9W9NVV9-F1
#
_entry.id   AF-A0A9W9NVV9-F1
#
_cell.length_a   1.000
_cell.length_b   1.000
_cell.length_c   1.000
_cell.angle_alpha   90.00
_cell.angle_beta   90.00
_cell.angle_gamma   90.00
#
_symmetry.space_group_name_H-M   'P 1'
#
loop_
_entity.id
_entity.type
_entity.pdbx_description
1 polymer ?
#
loop_
_entity_poly.entity_id
_entity_poly.type
_entity_poly.pdbx_seq_one_letter_code
_entity_poly.pdbx_strand_id
1 'polypeptide(L)'
;MSSLTDIEAFNTASFAWSKKRLLKTSWIKYYDANPEDEEKVLAASRKIVDGVKAVTKKNGIYLDFKYSNYSSRDQNPLASYGAEGLQKLISIAKSYYPEDVFQTLQNGGWLVSKAV
;
A
#
# COMPACT_ATOMS: atom_id res chain seq x y z
N MET A 1 3.44 26.26 0.41
CA MET A 1 2.11 25.81 -0.03
C MET A 1 2.28 25.09 -1.35
N SER A 2 2.06 23.78 -1.39
CA SER A 2 2.02 23.03 -2.65
C SER A 2 0.78 23.44 -3.44
N SER A 3 0.98 23.80 -4.69
CA SER A 3 -0.06 24.27 -5.60
C SER A 3 -1.04 23.15 -5.96
N LEU A 4 -2.28 23.47 -6.39
CA LEU A 4 -3.25 22.47 -6.89
C LEU A 4 -2.66 21.59 -8.00
N THR A 5 -1.76 22.16 -8.80
CA THR A 5 -0.97 21.47 -9.82
C THR A 5 -0.08 20.36 -9.25
N ASP A 6 0.45 20.51 -8.03
CA ASP A 6 1.26 19.47 -7.39
C ASP A 6 0.41 18.26 -6.96
N ILE A 7 -0.84 18.50 -6.56
CA ILE A 7 -1.79 17.45 -6.15
C ILE A 7 -2.27 16.66 -7.39
N GLU A 8 -2.61 17.35 -8.48
CA GLU A 8 -3.02 16.70 -9.73
C GLU A 8 -1.90 15.86 -10.34
N ALA A 9 -0.65 16.33 -10.28
CA ALA A 9 0.51 15.56 -10.72
C ALA A 9 0.73 14.28 -9.88
N PHE A 10 0.51 14.34 -8.55
CA PHE A 10 0.58 13.16 -7.69
C PHE A 10 -0.49 12.14 -8.05
N ASN A 11 -1.73 12.58 -8.25
CA ASN A 11 -2.83 11.70 -8.64
C ASN A 11 -2.56 11.07 -10.01
N THR A 12 -2.01 11.83 -10.96
CA THR A 12 -1.71 11.33 -12.30
C THR A 12 -0.58 10.31 -12.30
N ALA A 13 0.49 10.51 -11.53
CA ALA A 13 1.62 9.57 -11.45
C ALA A 13 1.32 8.34 -10.58
N SER A 14 0.74 8.53 -9.40
CA SER A 14 0.46 7.46 -8.43
C SER A 14 -0.71 6.57 -8.86
N PHE A 15 -1.61 7.11 -9.70
CA PHE A 15 -2.76 6.38 -10.24
C PHE A 15 -2.74 6.34 -11.78
N ALA A 16 -1.57 6.47 -12.43
CA ALA A 16 -1.45 6.29 -13.90
C ALA A 16 -2.05 4.96 -14.37
N TRP A 17 -1.98 3.96 -13.49
CA TRP A 17 -2.62 2.66 -13.60
C TRP A 17 -4.15 2.71 -13.74
N SER A 18 -4.85 3.71 -13.18
CA SER A 18 -6.32 3.83 -13.18
C SER A 18 -6.98 3.87 -14.57
N LYS A 19 -6.21 4.22 -15.61
CA LYS A 19 -6.67 4.21 -17.01
C LYS A 19 -6.64 2.83 -17.66
N LYS A 20 -6.04 1.82 -17.02
CA LYS A 20 -6.01 0.43 -17.48
C LYS A 20 -7.26 -0.31 -16.98
N ARG A 21 -7.77 -1.27 -17.75
CA ARG A 21 -8.84 -2.16 -17.30
C ARG A 21 -8.25 -3.20 -16.35
N LEU A 22 -8.55 -3.08 -15.06
CA LEU A 22 -7.88 -3.83 -14.01
C LEU A 22 -8.85 -4.71 -13.26
N LEU A 23 -8.40 -5.90 -12.91
CA LEU A 23 -9.08 -6.69 -11.90
C LEU A 23 -8.55 -6.24 -10.53
N LYS A 24 -9.42 -5.58 -9.74
CA LYS A 24 -9.13 -5.27 -8.34
C LYS A 24 -9.51 -6.49 -7.51
N THR A 25 -8.52 -7.16 -6.93
CA THR A 25 -8.77 -8.19 -5.92
C THR A 25 -8.65 -7.55 -4.54
N SER A 26 -9.70 -7.69 -3.73
CA SER A 26 -9.72 -7.25 -2.34
C SER A 26 -10.10 -8.45 -1.50
N TRP A 27 -9.29 -8.80 -0.52
CA TRP A 27 -9.53 -9.93 0.36
C TRP A 27 -10.02 -9.40 1.69
N ILE A 28 -11.21 -9.85 2.10
CA ILE A 28 -11.79 -9.50 3.40
C ILE A 28 -10.93 -10.17 4.48
N LYS A 29 -10.56 -9.41 5.50
CA LYS A 29 -9.84 -9.92 6.66
C LYS A 29 -10.79 -10.88 7.38
N TYR A 30 -10.54 -12.18 7.26
CA TYR A 30 -11.26 -13.20 8.00
C TYR A 30 -10.80 -13.13 9.46
N TYR A 31 -11.67 -12.67 10.34
CA TYR A 31 -11.51 -12.90 11.77
C TYR A 31 -12.07 -14.29 12.06
N ASP A 32 -11.22 -15.21 12.48
CA ASP A 32 -11.71 -16.42 13.11
C ASP A 32 -12.24 -16.07 14.50
N ALA A 33 -13.34 -16.68 14.91
CA ALA A 33 -13.85 -16.55 16.27
C ALA A 33 -12.89 -17.18 17.28
N ASN A 34 -12.04 -18.12 16.83
CA ASN A 34 -10.99 -18.73 17.63
C ASN A 34 -9.61 -18.08 17.36
N PRO A 35 -9.00 -17.41 18.35
CA PRO A 35 -7.66 -16.84 18.21
C PRO A 35 -6.58 -17.87 17.82
N GLU A 36 -6.76 -19.14 18.20
CA GLU A 36 -5.80 -20.21 17.87
C GLU A 36 -5.74 -20.54 16.37
N ASP A 37 -6.77 -20.16 15.61
CA ASP A 37 -6.85 -20.42 14.17
C ASP A 37 -6.42 -19.21 13.32
N GLU A 38 -6.12 -18.06 13.94
CA GLU A 38 -5.71 -16.83 13.24
C GLU A 38 -4.52 -17.09 12.29
N GLU A 39 -3.49 -17.79 12.77
CA GLU A 39 -2.31 -18.09 11.95
C GLU A 39 -2.64 -18.98 10.75
N LYS A 40 -3.51 -19.99 10.93
CA LYS A 40 -3.91 -20.91 9.86
C LYS A 40 -4.68 -20.16 8.77
N VAL A 41 -5.61 -19.30 9.17
CA VAL A 41 -6.42 -18.48 8.24
C VAL A 41 -5.55 -17.46 7.50
N LEU A 42 -4.60 -16.82 8.20
CA LEU A 42 -3.63 -15.92 7.56
C LEU A 42 -2.72 -16.65 6.57
N ALA A 43 -2.22 -17.84 6.92
CA ALA A 43 -1.39 -18.65 6.03
C ALA A 43 -2.15 -19.08 4.77
N ALA A 44 -3.41 -19.51 4.91
CA ALA A 44 -4.26 -19.85 3.77
C ALA A 44 -4.50 -18.64 2.84
N SER A 45 -4.78 -17.47 3.43
CA SER A 45 -4.97 -16.22 2.69
C SER A 45 -3.72 -15.81 1.92
N ARG A 46 -2.53 -15.89 2.55
CA ARG A 46 -1.23 -15.64 1.90
C ARG A 46 -1.00 -16.57 0.71
N LYS A 47 -1.29 -17.87 0.88
CA LYS A 47 -1.13 -18.87 -0.20
C LYS A 47 -1.97 -18.53 -1.44
N ILE A 48 -3.20 -18.08 -1.25
CA ILE A 48 -4.07 -17.63 -2.36
C ILE A 48 -3.47 -16.41 -3.05
N VAL A 49 -3.08 -15.40 -2.27
CA VAL A 49 -2.47 -14.16 -2.80
C VAL A 49 -1.20 -14.47 -3.59
N ASP A 50 -0.33 -15.33 -3.08
CA ASP A 50 0.93 -15.69 -3.76
C ASP A 50 0.70 -16.51 -5.03
N GLY A 51 -0.33 -17.35 -5.06
CA GLY A 51 -0.78 -18.01 -6.29
C GLY A 51 -1.20 -17.01 -7.38
N VAL A 52 -2.02 -16.02 -7.02
CA VAL A 52 -2.43 -14.95 -7.95
C VAL A 52 -1.23 -14.13 -8.42
N LYS A 53 -0.31 -13.77 -7.52
CA LYS A 53 0.95 -13.08 -7.88
C LYS A 53 1.77 -13.90 -8.87
N ALA A 54 1.93 -15.19 -8.64
CA ALA A 54 2.72 -16.05 -9.52
C ALA A 54 2.14 -16.11 -10.94
N VAL A 55 0.82 -16.30 -11.06
CA VAL A 55 0.11 -16.33 -12.35
C VAL A 55 0.21 -14.99 -13.07
N THR A 56 -0.04 -13.89 -12.38
CA THR A 56 0.00 -12.55 -12.99
C THR A 56 1.41 -12.13 -13.39
N LYS A 57 2.43 -12.48 -12.60
CA LYS A 57 3.85 -12.24 -12.94
C LYS A 57 4.25 -13.04 -14.18
N LYS A 58 3.90 -14.33 -14.23
CA LYS A 58 4.15 -15.21 -15.39
C LYS A 58 3.56 -14.64 -16.68
N ASN A 59 2.38 -14.01 -16.58
CA ASN A 59 1.68 -13.43 -17.73
C ASN A 59 2.08 -11.97 -18.02
N GLY A 60 3.03 -11.37 -17.29
CA GLY A 60 3.47 -9.98 -17.51
C GLY A 60 2.42 -8.92 -17.18
N ILE A 61 1.38 -9.28 -16.43
CA ILE A 61 0.26 -8.39 -16.06
C ILE A 61 0.21 -8.09 -14.56
N TYR A 62 1.20 -8.53 -13.79
CA TYR A 62 1.29 -8.23 -12.37
C TYR A 62 1.50 -6.74 -12.14
N LEU A 63 0.67 -6.18 -11.27
CA LEU A 63 0.82 -4.83 -10.76
C LEU A 63 1.24 -4.92 -9.30
N ASP A 64 2.44 -4.46 -8.98
CA ASP A 64 2.94 -4.44 -7.60
C ASP A 64 2.41 -3.25 -6.80
N PHE A 65 1.12 -2.95 -6.94
CA PHE A 65 0.42 -1.90 -6.19
C PHE A 65 -0.37 -2.52 -5.05
N LYS A 66 -0.31 -1.91 -3.87
CA LYS A 66 -1.03 -2.33 -2.68
C LYS A 66 -1.83 -1.14 -2.16
N TYR A 67 -3.14 -1.31 -2.04
CA TYR A 67 -4.00 -0.26 -1.54
C TYR A 67 -3.92 -0.20 -0.01
N SER A 68 -3.48 0.94 0.52
CA SER A 68 -3.20 1.13 1.96
C SER A 68 -4.36 0.71 2.87
N ASN A 69 -5.60 1.04 2.51
CA ASN A 69 -6.76 0.80 3.37
C ASN A 69 -7.12 -0.70 3.50
N TYR A 70 -6.62 -1.55 2.61
CA TYR A 70 -6.82 -3.01 2.65
C TYR A 70 -5.51 -3.79 2.74
N SER A 71 -4.43 -3.12 3.13
CA SER A 71 -3.14 -3.79 3.33
C SER A 71 -3.07 -4.40 4.73
N SER A 72 -2.55 -5.63 4.80
CA SER A 72 -2.32 -6.34 6.07
C SER A 72 -1.06 -5.82 6.76
N ARG A 73 -0.93 -6.04 8.08
CA ARG A 73 0.14 -5.51 8.96
C ARG A 73 1.55 -5.90 8.51
N ASP A 74 1.67 -6.96 7.72
CA ASP A 74 2.90 -7.53 7.17
C ASP A 74 3.24 -7.02 5.75
N GLN A 75 2.51 -6.01 5.26
CA GLN A 75 2.72 -5.42 3.94
C GLN A 75 3.26 -3.99 4.03
N ASN A 76 3.93 -3.52 2.98
CA ASN A 76 4.35 -2.12 2.83
C ASN A 76 3.65 -1.50 1.60
N PRO A 77 2.47 -0.88 1.77
CA PRO A 77 1.76 -0.26 0.65
C PRO A 77 2.40 1.03 0.16
N LEU A 78 3.12 1.78 1.01
CA LEU A 78 3.75 3.03 0.59
C LEU A 78 4.89 2.78 -0.41
N ALA A 79 5.69 1.74 -0.20
CA ALA A 79 6.70 1.32 -1.18
C ALA A 79 6.10 0.89 -2.53
N SER A 80 4.84 0.46 -2.54
CA SER A 80 4.14 0.01 -3.75
C SER A 80 3.79 1.15 -4.72
N TYR A 81 3.92 2.41 -4.29
CA TYR A 81 3.65 3.59 -5.11
C TYR A 81 4.84 3.96 -6.02
N GLY A 82 5.95 3.22 -5.92
CA GLY A 82 7.18 3.49 -6.65
C GLY A 82 8.05 4.55 -5.98
N ALA A 83 9.32 4.62 -6.40
CA ALA A 83 10.33 5.48 -5.79
C ALA A 83 9.93 6.96 -5.85
N GLU A 84 9.40 7.44 -6.98
CA GLU A 84 8.96 8.82 -7.16
C GLU A 84 7.77 9.16 -6.25
N GLY A 85 6.75 8.28 -6.21
CA GLY A 85 5.58 8.45 -5.36
C GLY A 85 5.96 8.49 -3.88
N LEU A 86 6.85 7.59 -3.45
CA LEU A 86 7.34 7.56 -2.07
C LEU A 86 8.16 8.80 -1.72
N GLN A 87 9.08 9.23 -2.59
CA GLN A 87 9.85 10.46 -2.36
C GLN A 87 8.97 11.70 -2.27
N LYS A 88 7.91 11.77 -3.07
CA LYS A 88 6.93 12.85 -2.99
C LYS A 88 6.14 12.83 -1.68
N LEU A 89 5.75 11.65 -1.18
CA LEU A 89 5.11 11.56 0.15
C LEU A 89 6.06 12.02 1.25
N ILE A 90 7.34 11.66 1.18
CA ILE A 90 8.37 12.09 2.14
C ILE A 90 8.55 13.62 2.09
N SER A 91 8.63 14.22 0.90
CA SER A 91 8.81 15.68 0.76
C SER A 91 7.60 16.47 1.26
N ILE A 92 6.39 15.99 0.99
CA ILE A 92 5.14 16.59 1.49
C ILE A 92 5.08 16.48 3.02
N ALA A 93 5.39 15.31 3.59
CA ALA A 93 5.40 15.12 5.04
C ALA A 93 6.33 16.12 5.74
N LYS A 94 7.57 16.27 5.24
CA LYS A 94 8.55 17.23 5.77
C LYS A 94 8.10 18.68 5.62
N SER A 95 7.35 19.02 4.57
CA SER A 95 6.92 20.39 4.30
C SER A 95 5.77 20.84 5.20
N TYR A 96 4.84 19.93 5.52
CA TYR A 96 3.64 20.26 6.28
C TYR A 96 3.72 19.88 7.77
N TYR A 97 4.57 18.91 8.13
CA TYR A 97 4.69 18.39 9.49
C TYR A 97 6.17 18.23 9.89
N PRO A 98 6.93 19.33 10.00
CA PRO A 98 8.36 19.27 10.30
C PRO A 98 8.68 18.65 11.67
N GLU A 99 7.74 18.71 12.61
CA GLU A 99 7.87 18.13 13.96
C GLU A 99 7.60 16.61 14.00
N ASP A 100 7.26 15.98 12.86
CA ASP A 100 7.06 14.54 12.73
C ASP A 100 6.07 13.92 13.75
N VAL A 101 5.15 14.72 14.30
CA VAL A 101 4.21 14.30 15.36
C VAL A 101 3.45 13.03 15.00
N PHE A 102 2.94 12.92 13.76
CA PHE A 102 2.24 11.71 13.31
C PHE A 102 3.19 10.55 12.97
N GLN A 103 4.44 10.83 12.61
CA GLN A 103 5.45 9.76 12.44
C GLN A 103 5.83 9.15 13.80
N THR A 104 5.78 9.93 14.87
CA THR A 104 6.13 9.47 16.23
C THR A 104 4.92 8.91 16.99
N LEU A 105 3.80 9.65 17.04
CA LEU A 105 2.68 9.34 17.94
C LEU A 105 1.66 8.34 17.38
N GLN A 106 1.54 8.19 16.06
CA GLN A 106 0.58 7.25 15.46
C GLN A 106 0.89 5.78 15.85
N ASN A 107 2.14 5.49 16.21
CA ASN A 107 2.60 4.20 16.74
C ASN A 107 2.18 2.96 15.91
N GLY A 108 1.99 3.12 14.60
CA GLY A 108 1.50 2.06 13.72
C GLY A 108 0.97 2.56 12.38
N GLY A 109 0.37 1.65 11.62
CA GLY A 109 -0.13 1.93 10.27
C GLY A 109 1.00 2.21 9.28
N TRP A 110 0.73 3.08 8.30
CA TRP A 110 1.65 3.38 7.21
C TRP A 110 2.40 4.68 7.47
N LEU A 111 3.64 4.55 7.96
CA LEU A 111 4.52 5.68 8.25
C LEU A 111 5.56 5.81 7.13
N VAL A 112 5.72 7.02 6.58
CA VAL A 112 6.71 7.28 5.51
C VAL A 112 8.14 7.03 5.99
N SER A 113 8.40 7.26 7.29
CA SER A 113 9.68 6.95 7.95
C SER A 113 10.01 5.45 7.99
N LYS A 114 9.00 4.56 7.83
CA LYS A 114 9.16 3.10 7.86
C LYS A 114 8.90 2.45 6.49
N ALA A 115 8.71 3.26 5.46
CA ALA A 115 8.33 2.81 4.13
C ALA A 115 9.53 2.44 3.23
N VAL A 116 10.76 2.61 3.73
CA VAL A 116 12.03 2.42 3.01
C VAL A 116 12.60 1.03 3.22
#